data_AF-A0A969D6R7-F1
#
_entry.id   AF-A0A969D6R7-F1
#
_cell.length_a   1.000
_cell.length_b   1.000
_cell.length_c   1.000
_cell.angle_alpha   90.00
_cell.angle_beta   90.00
_cell.angle_gamma   90.00
#
_symmetry.space_group_name_H-M   'P 1'
#
loop_
_entity.id
_entity.type
_entity.pdbx_description
1 polymer ?
#
loop_
_entity_poly.entity_id
_entity_poly.type
_entity_poly.pdbx_seq_one_letter_code
_entity_poly.pdbx_strand_id
1 'polypeptide(L)'
;MLWALPVLVLLVLLLEQLGHRDLYGFDVLLFLLVGLSGLVMLYLKLFSRYPEVQYNWNILWATPTHFFMAFYLFRQRANAWVKYYFLVTTALTALLMLAWPILPQDLHLAFAPVMISLVIRGWVRYHVARRA
;
A
#
# COMPACT_ATOMS: atom_id res chain seq x y z
N MET A 1 -1.73 13.94 12.72
CA MET A 1 -2.89 13.02 12.55
C MET A 1 -2.74 12.29 11.21
N LEU A 2 -2.81 10.95 11.17
CA LEU A 2 -2.63 10.16 9.95
C LEU A 2 -3.65 10.48 8.83
N TRP A 3 -4.79 11.07 9.20
CA TRP A 3 -5.82 11.56 8.28
C TRP A 3 -5.37 12.66 7.31
N ALA A 4 -4.24 13.32 7.56
CA ALA A 4 -3.66 14.25 6.59
C ALA A 4 -3.03 13.53 5.38
N LEU A 5 -2.73 12.23 5.48
CA LEU A 5 -2.02 11.48 4.44
C LEU A 5 -2.84 11.35 3.14
N PRO A 6 -4.14 10.98 3.13
CA PRO A 6 -4.94 10.99 1.91
C PRO A 6 -5.02 12.36 1.25
N VAL A 7 -5.06 13.45 2.04
CA VAL A 7 -5.06 14.82 1.51
C VAL A 7 -3.74 15.11 0.80
N LEU A 8 -2.61 14.72 1.40
CA LEU A 8 -1.30 14.80 0.76
C LEU A 8 -1.23 13.96 -0.51
N VAL A 9 -1.81 12.75 -0.51
CA VAL A 9 -1.90 11.88 -1.70
C VAL A 9 -2.68 12.54 -2.82
N LEU A 10 -3.82 13.16 -2.51
CA LEU A 10 -4.63 13.89 -3.49
C LEU A 10 -3.89 15.12 -4.02
N LEU A 11 -3.15 15.83 -3.16
CA LEU A 11 -2.29 16.94 -3.58
C LEU A 11 -1.18 16.46 -4.52
N VAL A 12 -0.48 15.37 -4.18
CA VAL A 12 0.54 14.77 -5.05
C VAL A 12 -0.07 14.40 -6.41
N LEU A 13 -1.24 13.77 -6.43
CA LEU A 13 -1.96 13.43 -7.65
C LEU A 13 -2.29 14.68 -8.48
N LEU A 14 -2.79 15.74 -7.85
CA LEU A 14 -3.09 17.01 -8.51
C LEU A 14 -1.82 17.63 -9.12
N LEU A 15 -0.71 17.66 -8.38
CA LEU A 15 0.55 18.21 -8.86
C LEU A 15 1.12 17.40 -10.04
N GLU A 16 0.99 16.07 -10.03
CA GLU A 16 1.36 15.20 -11.16
C GLU A 16 0.51 15.53 -12.40
N GLN A 17 -0.80 15.73 -12.24
CA GLN A 17 -1.71 16.09 -13.33
C GLN A 17 -1.45 17.49 -13.90
N LEU A 18 -1.12 18.47 -13.05
CA LEU A 18 -0.83 19.85 -13.46
C LEU A 18 0.58 20.01 -14.06
N GLY A 19 1.55 19.22 -13.60
CA GLY A 19 2.97 19.38 -13.94
C GLY A 19 3.51 18.40 -14.98
N HIS A 20 2.72 17.41 -15.43
CA HIS A 20 3.15 16.32 -16.32
C HIS A 20 4.42 15.56 -15.83
N ARG A 21 4.69 15.57 -14.52
CA ARG A 21 5.84 14.90 -13.91
C ARG A 21 5.35 13.95 -12.82
N ASP A 22 5.71 12.68 -12.94
CA ASP A 22 5.40 11.68 -11.94
C ASP A 22 6.28 11.82 -10.69
N LEU A 23 5.65 11.94 -9.53
CA LEU A 23 6.30 12.07 -8.23
C LEU A 23 6.61 10.69 -7.64
N TYR A 24 7.42 9.89 -8.36
CA TYR A 24 7.81 8.53 -7.96
C TYR A 24 8.39 8.44 -6.54
N GLY A 25 9.12 9.46 -6.10
CA GLY A 25 9.73 9.48 -4.76
C GLY A 25 8.70 9.36 -3.62
N PHE A 26 7.49 9.91 -3.80
CA PHE A 26 6.41 9.77 -2.84
C PHE A 26 5.95 8.31 -2.72
N ASP A 27 5.77 7.62 -3.85
CA ASP A 27 5.36 6.22 -3.84
C ASP A 27 6.44 5.30 -3.30
N VAL A 28 7.72 5.56 -3.64
CA VAL A 28 8.84 4.83 -3.06
C VAL A 28 8.80 4.90 -1.54
N LEU A 29 8.62 6.10 -0.97
CA LEU A 29 8.54 6.28 0.48
C LEU A 29 7.31 5.58 1.09
N LEU A 30 6.14 5.75 0.48
CA LEU A 30 4.89 5.14 0.95
C LEU A 30 5.01 3.60 0.99
N PHE A 31 5.39 2.98 -0.13
CA PHE A 31 5.53 1.52 -0.22
C PHE A 31 6.68 0.98 0.63
N LEU A 32 7.76 1.75 0.81
CA LEU A 32 8.86 1.36 1.69
C LEU A 32 8.41 1.30 3.16
N LEU A 33 7.73 2.34 3.67
CA LEU A 33 7.26 2.39 5.04
C LEU A 33 6.20 1.31 5.33
N VAL A 34 5.26 1.13 4.41
CA VAL A 34 4.24 0.07 4.50
C VAL A 34 4.90 -1.31 4.42
N GLY A 35 5.86 -1.50 3.53
CA GLY A 35 6.61 -2.75 3.40
C GLY A 35 7.46 -3.11 4.62
N LEU A 36 8.14 -2.11 5.21
CA LEU A 36 8.87 -2.29 6.46
C LEU A 36 7.93 -2.69 7.59
N SER A 37 6.75 -2.05 7.68
CA SER A 37 5.71 -2.44 8.63
C SER A 37 5.29 -3.89 8.40
N GLY A 38 5.08 -4.29 7.15
CA GLY A 38 4.80 -5.67 6.76
C GLY A 38 5.88 -6.66 7.18
N LEU A 39 7.16 -6.33 6.99
CA LEU A 39 8.28 -7.16 7.43
C LEU A 39 8.30 -7.34 8.95
N VAL A 40 8.04 -6.27 9.72
CA VAL A 40 7.90 -6.35 11.19
C VAL A 40 6.75 -7.27 11.57
N MET A 41 5.61 -7.13 10.91
CA MET A 41 4.42 -7.96 11.18
C MET A 41 4.64 -9.42 10.81
N LEU A 42 5.32 -9.69 9.70
CA LEU A 42 5.71 -11.04 9.31
C LEU A 42 6.66 -11.66 10.33
N TYR A 43 7.67 -10.91 10.78
CA TYR A 43 8.58 -11.34 11.84
C TYR A 43 7.79 -11.70 13.11
N LEU A 44 6.94 -10.80 13.61
CA LEU A 44 6.13 -11.06 14.80
C LEU A 44 5.23 -12.28 14.63
N LYS A 45 4.60 -12.43 13.46
CA LYS A 45 3.75 -13.58 13.14
C LYS A 45 4.51 -14.92 13.18
N LEU A 46 5.74 -14.96 12.68
CA LEU A 46 6.55 -16.18 12.63
C LEU A 46 7.00 -16.65 14.02
N PHE A 47 7.26 -15.72 14.95
CA PHE A 47 7.82 -16.03 16.25
C PHE A 47 6.83 -15.95 17.42
N SER A 48 5.64 -15.38 17.21
CA SER A 48 4.63 -15.25 18.26
C SER A 48 3.72 -16.47 18.36
N ARG A 49 3.35 -16.83 19.58
CA ARG A 49 2.32 -17.85 19.89
C ARG A 49 0.95 -17.24 20.21
N TYR A 50 0.86 -15.91 20.31
CA TYR A 50 -0.38 -15.21 20.60
C TYR A 50 -1.30 -15.20 19.37
N PRO A 51 -2.57 -15.67 19.48
CA PRO A 51 -3.50 -15.74 18.36
C PRO A 51 -3.69 -14.42 17.62
N GLU A 52 -3.69 -13.29 18.33
CA GLU A 52 -3.88 -11.95 17.78
C GLU A 52 -2.76 -11.56 16.81
N VAL A 53 -1.55 -12.07 17.07
CA VAL A 53 -0.38 -11.83 16.22
C VAL A 53 -0.36 -12.82 15.06
N GLN A 54 -0.77 -14.07 15.27
CA GLN A 54 -0.83 -15.08 14.21
C GLN A 54 -1.92 -14.80 13.17
N TYR A 55 -3.09 -14.37 13.63
CA TYR A 55 -4.25 -14.04 12.80
C TYR A 55 -4.37 -12.53 12.54
N ASN A 56 -3.24 -11.84 12.35
CA ASN A 56 -3.22 -10.40 12.09
C ASN A 56 -3.55 -10.06 10.62
N TRP A 57 -4.79 -9.66 10.35
CA TRP A 57 -5.33 -9.29 9.04
C TRP A 57 -4.67 -8.04 8.44
N ASN A 58 -4.00 -7.21 9.24
CA ASN A 58 -3.27 -6.06 8.73
C ASN A 58 -2.12 -6.45 7.77
N ILE A 59 -1.65 -7.71 7.80
CA ILE A 59 -0.60 -8.19 6.88
C ILE A 59 -1.05 -8.16 5.40
N LEU A 60 -2.36 -8.11 5.13
CA LEU A 60 -2.88 -8.07 3.76
C LEU A 60 -2.65 -6.70 3.09
N TRP A 61 -2.93 -5.60 3.79
CA TRP A 61 -2.65 -4.26 3.27
C TRP A 61 -1.20 -3.84 3.52
N ALA A 62 -0.57 -4.34 4.59
CA ALA A 62 0.85 -4.18 4.87
C ALA A 62 1.64 -5.41 4.38
N THR A 63 1.49 -5.77 3.10
CA THR A 63 2.17 -6.96 2.58
C THR A 63 3.70 -6.72 2.57
N PRO A 64 4.53 -7.65 3.11
CA PRO A 64 5.99 -7.46 3.18
C PRO A 64 6.66 -7.22 1.81
N THR A 65 6.04 -7.70 0.73
CA THR A 65 6.55 -7.51 -0.63
C THR A 65 6.55 -6.05 -1.09
N HIS A 66 5.80 -5.16 -0.43
CA HIS A 66 5.81 -3.72 -0.70
C HIS A 66 7.22 -3.14 -0.52
N PHE A 67 8.02 -3.72 0.39
CA PHE A 67 9.42 -3.35 0.59
C PHE A 67 10.23 -3.50 -0.70
N PHE A 68 10.16 -4.66 -1.35
CA PHE A 68 10.86 -4.92 -2.60
C PHE A 68 10.28 -4.09 -3.76
N MET A 69 8.96 -3.89 -3.79
CA MET A 69 8.32 -3.05 -4.80
C MET A 69 8.77 -1.59 -4.70
N ALA A 70 9.06 -1.07 -3.50
CA ALA A 70 9.60 0.28 -3.34
C ALA A 70 10.94 0.46 -4.06
N PHE A 71 11.86 -0.52 -3.99
CA PHE A 71 13.11 -0.48 -4.76
C PHE A 71 12.89 -0.58 -6.26
N TYR A 72 11.86 -1.33 -6.67
CA TYR A 72 11.50 -1.45 -8.07
C TYR A 72 10.98 -0.12 -8.65
N LEU A 73 10.11 0.56 -7.90
CA LEU A 73 9.65 1.92 -8.18
C LEU A 73 10.81 2.92 -8.20
N PHE A 74 11.76 2.82 -7.26
CA PHE A 74 12.93 3.70 -7.20
C PHE A 74 13.79 3.60 -8.46
N ARG A 75 13.93 2.39 -9.02
CA ARG A 75 14.65 2.17 -10.28
C ARG A 75 13.81 2.51 -11.52
N GLN A 76 12.57 2.97 -11.34
CA GLN A 76 11.62 3.33 -12.42
C GLN A 76 11.49 2.25 -13.50
N ARG A 77 11.59 0.98 -13.10
CA ARG A 77 11.48 -0.12 -14.05
C ARG A 77 10.01 -0.33 -14.38
N ALA A 78 9.70 -0.53 -15.66
CA ALA A 78 8.35 -0.84 -16.13
C ALA A 78 8.35 -2.25 -16.73
N ASN A 79 8.05 -3.26 -15.91
CA ASN A 79 7.84 -4.62 -16.40
C ASN A 79 6.36 -4.95 -16.42
N ALA A 80 5.96 -5.85 -17.32
CA ALA A 80 4.57 -6.27 -17.47
C ALA A 80 3.93 -6.83 -16.18
N TRP A 81 4.72 -7.36 -15.23
CA TRP A 81 4.21 -7.89 -13.96
C TRP A 81 3.82 -6.80 -12.94
N VAL A 82 4.40 -5.59 -13.07
CA VAL A 82 4.25 -4.48 -12.11
C VAL A 82 2.81 -3.98 -12.07
N LYS A 83 2.15 -3.91 -13.23
CA LYS A 83 0.74 -3.54 -13.31
C LYS A 83 -0.13 -4.52 -12.50
N TYR A 84 0.13 -5.83 -12.61
CA TYR A 84 -0.63 -6.83 -11.87
C TYR A 84 -0.38 -6.73 -10.37
N TYR A 85 0.86 -6.42 -9.96
CA TYR A 85 1.17 -6.18 -8.55
C TYR A 85 0.34 -5.04 -7.96
N PHE A 86 0.29 -3.89 -8.63
CA PHE A 86 -0.48 -2.75 -8.15
C PHE A 86 -1.99 -2.99 -8.22
N LEU A 87 -2.47 -3.72 -9.25
CA LEU A 87 -3.87 -4.13 -9.34
C LEU A 87 -4.26 -5.02 -8.16
N VAL A 88 -3.48 -6.06 -7.87
CA VAL A 88 -3.71 -6.96 -6.73
C VAL A 88 -3.63 -6.20 -5.42
N THR A 89 -2.63 -5.34 -5.23
CA THR A 89 -2.50 -4.52 -4.01
C THR A 89 -3.72 -3.64 -3.79
N THR A 90 -4.17 -2.97 -4.86
CA THR A 90 -5.34 -2.08 -4.81
C THR A 90 -6.61 -2.86 -4.50
N ALA A 91 -6.84 -3.95 -5.22
CA ALA A 91 -8.02 -4.79 -5.04
C ALA A 91 -8.07 -5.44 -3.66
N LEU A 92 -6.94 -6.00 -3.19
CA LEU A 92 -6.84 -6.62 -1.87
C LEU A 92 -7.08 -5.61 -0.76
N THR A 93 -6.45 -4.43 -0.83
CA THR A 93 -6.62 -3.38 0.18
C THR A 93 -8.04 -2.83 0.19
N ALA A 94 -8.63 -2.57 -0.99
CA ALA A 94 -10.02 -2.10 -1.08
C ALA A 94 -11.01 -3.15 -0.57
N LEU A 95 -10.83 -4.42 -0.96
CA LEU A 95 -11.67 -5.51 -0.48
C LEU A 95 -11.57 -5.68 1.03
N LEU A 96 -10.36 -5.57 1.60
CA LEU A 96 -10.17 -5.62 3.04
C LEU A 96 -10.91 -4.49 3.77
N MET A 97 -10.83 -3.26 3.25
CA MET A 97 -11.57 -2.12 3.82
C MET A 97 -13.09 -2.34 3.78
N LEU A 98 -13.62 -2.88 2.67
CA LEU A 98 -15.04 -3.18 2.52
C LEU A 98 -15.48 -4.35 3.41
N ALA A 99 -14.63 -5.36 3.58
CA ALA A 99 -14.90 -6.54 4.38
C ALA A 99 -14.68 -6.34 5.89
N TRP A 100 -14.06 -5.22 6.31
CA TRP A 100 -13.69 -4.95 7.69
C TRP A 100 -14.82 -5.21 8.71
N PRO A 101 -16.10 -4.79 8.50
CA PRO A 101 -17.16 -5.05 9.47
C PRO A 101 -17.47 -6.53 9.73
N ILE A 102 -16.99 -7.42 8.85
CA ILE A 102 -17.23 -8.87 8.88
C ILE A 102 -15.96 -9.62 9.33
N LEU A 103 -14.80 -8.97 9.37
CA LEU A 103 -13.55 -9.60 9.80
C LEU A 103 -13.63 -9.99 11.28
N PRO A 104 -13.02 -11.13 11.67
CA PRO A 104 -12.96 -11.53 13.08
C PRO A 104 -12.01 -10.63 13.90
N GLN A 105 -11.23 -9.77 13.25
CA GLN A 105 -10.35 -8.78 13.87
C GLN A 105 -10.87 -7.38 13.58
N ASP A 106 -11.04 -6.60 14.64
CA ASP A 106 -11.25 -5.16 14.50
C ASP A 106 -9.92 -4.46 14.20
N LEU A 107 -9.77 -3.91 13.00
CA LEU A 107 -8.58 -3.15 12.63
C LEU A 107 -8.61 -1.79 13.34
N HIS A 108 -7.45 -1.16 13.54
CA HIS A 108 -7.47 0.17 14.14
C HIS A 108 -7.86 1.21 13.08
N LEU A 109 -8.81 2.11 13.42
CA LEU A 109 -9.23 3.21 12.55
C LEU A 109 -8.07 4.10 12.03
N ALA A 110 -6.97 4.17 12.77
CA ALA A 110 -5.77 4.90 12.39
C ALA A 110 -5.11 4.38 11.10
N PHE A 111 -5.37 3.13 10.71
CA PHE A 111 -4.85 2.53 9.48
C PHE A 111 -5.67 2.87 8.24
N ALA A 112 -6.93 3.29 8.39
CA ALA A 112 -7.79 3.68 7.27
C ALA A 112 -7.14 4.71 6.32
N PRO A 113 -6.54 5.83 6.79
CA PRO A 113 -5.87 6.78 5.90
C PRO A 113 -4.69 6.17 5.12
N VAL A 114 -3.98 5.20 5.68
CA VAL A 114 -2.88 4.50 4.97
C VAL A 114 -3.45 3.58 3.90
N MET A 115 -4.50 2.82 4.21
CA MET A 115 -5.17 1.93 3.25
C MET A 115 -5.78 2.72 2.08
N ILE A 116 -6.45 3.84 2.35
CA ILE A 116 -6.96 4.76 1.30
C ILE A 116 -5.82 5.23 0.39
N SER A 117 -4.69 5.63 1.00
CA SER A 117 -3.52 6.11 0.26
C SER A 117 -2.95 5.02 -0.65
N LEU A 118 -2.87 3.77 -0.17
CA LEU A 118 -2.43 2.61 -0.96
C LEU A 118 -3.37 2.31 -2.13
N VAL A 119 -4.70 2.40 -1.91
CA VAL A 119 -5.69 2.20 -2.99
C VAL A 119 -5.52 3.26 -4.07
N ILE A 120 -5.44 4.55 -3.70
CA ILE A 120 -5.31 5.64 -4.67
C ILE A 120 -3.99 5.53 -5.45
N ARG A 121 -2.86 5.43 -4.73
CA ARG A 121 -1.53 5.39 -5.39
C ARG A 121 -1.30 4.09 -6.15
N GLY A 122 -1.77 2.96 -5.62
CA GLY A 122 -1.74 1.68 -6.32
C GLY A 122 -2.52 1.75 -7.64
N TRP A 123 -3.71 2.33 -7.64
CA TRP A 123 -4.51 2.51 -8.85
C TRP A 123 -3.82 3.39 -9.90
N VAL A 124 -3.24 4.52 -9.47
CA VAL A 124 -2.45 5.40 -10.36
C VAL A 124 -1.30 4.63 -10.98
N ARG A 125 -0.51 3.91 -10.17
CA ARG A 125 0.65 3.15 -10.65
C ARG A 125 0.27 1.97 -11.55
N TYR A 126 -0.87 1.33 -11.31
CA TYR A 126 -1.43 0.35 -12.22
C TYR A 126 -1.70 0.96 -13.60
N HIS A 127 -2.34 2.13 -13.66
CA HIS A 127 -2.64 2.80 -14.93
C HIS A 127 -1.40 3.28 -15.67
N VAL A 128 -0.40 3.81 -14.95
CA VAL A 128 0.90 4.18 -15.54
C VAL A 128 1.60 2.94 -16.12
N ALA A 129 1.71 1.87 -15.33
CA ALA A 129 2.37 0.62 -15.76
C ALA A 129 1.59 -0.16 -16.84
N ARG A 130 0.30 0.12 -17.04
CA ARG A 130 -0.51 -0.45 -18.13
C ARG A 130 -0.28 0.27 -19.46
N ARG A 131 0.16 1.54 -19.43
CA ARG A 131 0.39 2.38 -20.61
C ARG A 131 1.85 2.34 -21.10
N ALA A 132 2.78 1.90 -20.26
CA ALA A 132 4.18 1.63 -20.61
C ALA A 132 4.33 0.28 -21.32
#